data_AF-S3XIT7-F1
#
_entry.id   AF-S3XIT7-F1
#
_cell.length_a   1.000
_cell.length_b   1.000
_cell.length_c   1.000
_cell.angle_alpha   90.00
_cell.angle_beta   90.00
_cell.angle_gamma   90.00
#
_symmetry.space_group_name_H-M   'P 1'
#
loop_
_entity.id
_entity.type
_entity.pdbx_description
1 polymer ?
#
loop_
_entity_poly.entity_id
_entity_poly.type
_entity_poly.pdbx_seq_one_letter_code
_entity_poly.pdbx_strand_id
1 'polypeptide(L)'
;MENSLFLQLKDKVPADLQLALKKKLENLSSDKIDSISMLQLKDPKLGLILSILLGGLGVDRFYQGKILLGILKLVTLGGLGIWAIIDWFLIMPSIKKDNFAKISYFA
;
A
#
# COMPACT_ATOMS: atom_id res chain seq x y z
N MET A 1 -18.34 -13.93 6.40
CA MET A 1 -16.89 -13.68 6.56
C MET A 1 -16.33 -12.84 5.40
N GLU A 2 -16.69 -13.15 4.16
CA GLU A 2 -16.18 -12.42 2.97
C GLU A 2 -16.57 -10.94 2.92
N ASN A 3 -17.82 -10.59 3.23
CA ASN A 3 -18.27 -9.19 3.20
C ASN A 3 -17.54 -8.30 4.22
N SER A 4 -17.24 -8.82 5.41
CA SER A 4 -16.47 -8.08 6.42
C SER A 4 -15.01 -7.90 6.00
N LEU A 5 -14.41 -8.93 5.39
CA LEU A 5 -13.05 -8.86 4.86
C LEU A 5 -12.96 -7.88 3.69
N PHE A 6 -13.93 -7.91 2.77
CA PHE A 6 -14.01 -6.94 1.67
C PHE A 6 -14.03 -5.50 2.19
N LEU A 7 -14.83 -5.19 3.21
CA LEU A 7 -14.88 -3.85 3.80
C LEU A 7 -13.54 -3.41 4.39
N GLN A 8 -12.80 -4.32 5.05
CA GLN A 8 -11.46 -4.03 5.59
C GLN A 8 -10.41 -3.79 4.50
N LEU A 9 -10.53 -4.47 3.36
CA LEU A 9 -9.57 -4.39 2.26
C LEU A 9 -9.86 -3.26 1.27
N LYS A 10 -11.13 -2.87 1.12
CA LYS A 10 -11.59 -1.87 0.15
C LYS A 10 -10.79 -0.57 0.22
N ASP A 11 -10.49 -0.10 1.43
CA ASP A 11 -9.77 1.16 1.65
C ASP A 11 -8.26 1.03 1.41
N LYS A 12 -7.73 -0.19 1.46
CA LYS A 12 -6.31 -0.53 1.24
C LYS A 12 -5.97 -0.82 -0.21
N VAL A 13 -6.95 -0.84 -1.11
CA VAL A 13 -6.84 -1.24 -2.52
C VAL A 13 -7.29 -0.09 -3.46
N PRO A 14 -6.81 -0.03 -4.72
CA PRO A 14 -7.25 0.98 -5.70
C PRO A 14 -8.75 0.84 -6.02
N ALA A 15 -9.43 1.96 -6.24
CA ALA A 15 -10.89 1.99 -6.41
C ALA A 15 -11.36 1.21 -7.66
N ASP A 16 -10.58 1.29 -8.72
CA ASP A 16 -10.74 0.56 -9.98
C ASP A 16 -10.64 -0.96 -9.82
N LEU A 17 -9.90 -1.45 -8.82
CA LEU A 17 -9.69 -2.87 -8.57
C LEU A 17 -10.63 -3.46 -7.51
N GLN A 18 -11.50 -2.66 -6.90
CA GLN A 18 -12.43 -3.12 -5.86
C GLN A 18 -13.44 -4.14 -6.39
N LEU A 19 -13.91 -3.95 -7.62
CA LEU A 19 -14.82 -4.90 -8.27
C LEU A 19 -14.12 -6.24 -8.53
N ALA A 20 -12.87 -6.20 -9.01
CA ALA A 20 -12.05 -7.39 -9.21
C ALA A 20 -11.77 -8.10 -7.87
N LEU A 21 -11.43 -7.35 -6.82
CA LEU A 21 -11.24 -7.86 -5.46
C LEU A 21 -12.48 -8.59 -4.95
N LYS A 22 -13.66 -7.95 -5.06
CA LYS A 22 -14.94 -8.54 -4.61
C LYS A 22 -15.21 -9.86 -5.32
N LYS A 23 -15.15 -9.86 -6.66
CA LYS A 23 -15.32 -11.07 -7.47
C LYS A 23 -14.31 -12.15 -7.11
N LYS A 24 -13.07 -11.76 -6.81
CA LYS A 24 -12.03 -12.72 -6.44
C LYS A 24 -12.38 -13.37 -5.11
N LEU A 25 -12.68 -12.59 -4.07
CA LEU A 25 -13.04 -13.05 -2.73
C LEU A 25 -14.26 -13.99 -2.72
N GLU A 26 -15.30 -13.69 -3.50
CA GLU A 26 -16.51 -14.53 -3.61
C GLU A 26 -16.23 -15.92 -4.23
N ASN A 27 -15.15 -16.07 -4.99
CA ASN A 27 -14.77 -17.31 -5.65
C ASN A 27 -13.64 -18.08 -4.91
N LEU A 28 -13.25 -17.65 -3.70
CA LEU A 28 -12.19 -18.31 -2.92
C LEU A 28 -12.75 -19.38 -1.97
N SER A 29 -11.94 -20.41 -1.72
CA SER A 29 -12.17 -21.36 -0.62
C SER A 29 -11.87 -20.74 0.74
N SER A 30 -12.45 -21.28 1.82
CA SER A 30 -12.28 -20.78 3.20
C SER A 30 -10.81 -20.69 3.62
N ASP A 31 -9.99 -21.67 3.25
CA ASP A 31 -8.56 -21.73 3.63
C ASP A 31 -7.75 -20.54 3.06
N LYS A 32 -8.11 -20.07 1.85
CA LYS A 32 -7.48 -18.90 1.23
C LYS A 32 -7.94 -17.60 1.87
N ILE A 33 -9.19 -17.53 2.32
CA ILE A 33 -9.74 -16.35 3.02
C ILE A 33 -8.99 -16.12 4.33
N ASP A 34 -8.68 -17.18 5.06
CA ASP A 34 -7.88 -17.11 6.29
C ASP A 34 -6.46 -16.62 5.99
N SER A 35 -5.86 -17.13 4.91
CA SER A 35 -4.52 -16.71 4.44
C SER A 35 -4.48 -15.21 4.09
N ILE A 36 -5.52 -14.68 3.43
CA ILE A 36 -5.63 -13.25 3.09
C ILE A 36 -5.80 -12.40 4.34
N SER A 37 -6.58 -12.87 5.32
CA SER A 37 -6.81 -12.17 6.58
C SER A 37 -5.53 -11.98 7.39
N MET A 38 -4.58 -12.91 7.26
CA MET A 38 -3.26 -12.84 7.92
C MET A 38 -2.26 -11.92 7.22
N LEU A 39 -2.57 -11.41 6.02
CA LEU A 39 -1.64 -10.54 5.27
C LEU A 39 -1.43 -9.20 5.98
N GLN A 40 -0.17 -8.87 6.20
CA GLN A 40 0.24 -7.56 6.72
C GLN A 40 0.19 -6.49 5.62
N LEU A 41 -1.01 -6.02 5.31
CA LEU A 41 -1.25 -4.94 4.37
C LEU A 41 -0.98 -3.58 5.01
N LYS A 42 -0.19 -2.77 4.32
CA LYS A 42 0.19 -1.43 4.77
C LYS A 42 -0.98 -0.46 4.61
N ASP A 43 -1.05 0.55 5.47
CA ASP A 43 -2.07 1.59 5.39
C ASP A 43 -1.60 2.74 4.48
N PRO A 44 -2.29 3.03 3.37
CA PRO A 44 -1.93 4.12 2.48
C PRO A 44 -1.95 5.49 3.17
N LYS A 45 -2.85 5.71 4.15
CA LYS A 45 -2.95 6.98 4.89
C LYS A 45 -1.75 7.17 5.80
N LEU A 46 -1.31 6.11 6.49
CA LEU A 46 -0.08 6.17 7.29
C LEU A 46 1.14 6.46 6.41
N GLY A 47 1.21 5.85 5.22
CA GLY A 47 2.25 6.16 4.24
C GLY A 47 2.26 7.64 3.83
N LEU A 48 1.09 8.24 3.62
CA LEU A 48 0.98 9.68 3.33
C LEU A 48 1.42 10.55 4.52
N ILE A 49 0.97 10.23 5.73
CA ILE A 49 1.37 10.96 6.95
C ILE A 49 2.90 10.94 7.12
N LEU A 50 3.52 9.76 6.93
CA LEU A 50 4.98 9.63 6.96
C LEU A 50 5.65 10.43 5.84
N SER A 51 5.04 10.52 4.66
CA SER A 51 5.54 11.34 3.55
C SER A 51 5.46 12.83 3.83
N ILE A 52 4.45 13.30 4.53
CA ILE A 52 4.30 14.72 4.87
C ILE A 52 5.30 15.12 5.96
N LEU A 53 5.43 14.30 7.01
CA LEU A 53 6.28 14.64 8.17
C LEU A 53 7.76 14.33 7.93
N LEU A 54 8.05 13.22 7.24
CA LEU A 54 9.38 12.62 7.14
C LEU A 54 9.77 12.25 5.70
N GLY A 55 9.04 12.74 4.69
CA GLY A 55 9.27 12.39 3.28
C GLY A 55 10.61 12.87 2.73
N GLY A 56 11.17 13.96 3.28
CA GLY A 56 12.52 14.43 2.97
C GLY A 56 13.62 13.46 3.44
N LEU A 57 13.35 12.67 4.49
CA LEU A 57 14.24 11.61 4.98
C LEU A 57 13.97 10.24 4.31
N GLY A 58 12.97 10.17 3.42
CA GLY A 58 12.60 8.93 2.72
C GLY A 58 11.88 7.87 3.57
N VAL A 59 11.35 8.24 4.74
CA VAL A 59 10.65 7.32 5.67
C VAL A 59 9.39 6.72 5.05
N ASP A 60 8.71 7.45 4.17
CA ASP A 60 7.61 6.96 3.35
C ASP A 60 8.02 5.75 2.47
N ARG A 61 9.22 5.79 1.88
CA ARG A 61 9.74 4.71 1.04
C ARG A 61 10.24 3.54 1.87
N PHE A 62 10.82 3.80 3.04
CA PHE A 62 11.16 2.75 4.00
C PHE A 62 9.90 2.01 4.50
N TYR A 63 8.83 2.72 4.81
CA TYR A 63 7.54 2.13 5.19
C TYR A 63 6.96 1.21 4.12
N GLN A 64 7.09 1.63 2.85
CA GLN A 64 6.69 0.83 1.70
C GLN A 64 7.59 -0.40 1.45
N GLY A 65 8.77 -0.47 2.08
CA GLY A 65 9.78 -1.51 1.83
C GLY A 65 10.71 -1.20 0.66
N LYS A 66 10.63 0.01 0.08
CA LYS A 66 11.48 0.50 -1.00
C LYS A 66 12.75 1.13 -0.43
N ILE A 67 13.58 0.31 0.22
CA ILE A 67 14.77 0.75 0.98
C ILE A 67 15.74 1.52 0.09
N LEU A 68 16.03 1.02 -1.12
CA LEU A 68 16.97 1.65 -2.04
C LEU A 68 16.55 3.08 -2.42
N LEU A 69 15.25 3.30 -2.63
CA LEU A 69 14.71 4.64 -2.92
C LEU A 69 14.74 5.56 -1.71
N GLY A 70 14.54 5.01 -0.49
CA GLY A 70 14.72 5.77 0.75
C GLY A 70 16.17 6.23 0.93
N ILE A 71 17.14 5.34 0.69
CA ILE A 71 18.57 5.69 0.74
C ILE A 71 18.92 6.73 -0.31
N LEU A 72 18.41 6.59 -1.54
CA LEU A 72 18.65 7.56 -2.61
C LEU A 72 18.16 8.96 -2.23
N LYS A 73 17.01 9.07 -1.55
CA LYS A 73 16.52 10.35 -1.01
C LYS A 73 17.48 10.91 0.04
N LEU A 74 18.00 10.09 0.95
CA LEU A 74 18.95 10.56 1.96
C LEU A 74 20.25 11.08 1.33
N VAL A 75 20.78 10.37 0.34
CA VAL A 75 22.00 10.79 -0.40
C VAL A 75 21.76 12.09 -1.18
N THR A 76 20.55 12.29 -1.71
CA THR A 76 20.16 13.54 -2.39
C THR A 76 19.64 14.63 -1.45
N LEU A 77 19.76 14.46 -0.12
CA LEU A 77 19.24 15.37 0.92
C LEU A 77 17.74 15.70 0.71
N GLY A 78 16.96 14.70 0.31
CA GLY A 78 15.53 14.83 0.03
C GLY A 78 15.20 15.63 -1.23
N GLY A 79 16.19 15.92 -2.09
CA GLY A 79 16.02 16.63 -3.36
C GLY A 79 15.37 18.00 -3.20
N LEU A 80 15.79 18.79 -2.19
CA LEU A 80 15.27 20.13 -1.87
C LEU A 80 13.75 20.19 -1.62
N GLY A 81 13.13 19.08 -1.22
CA GLY A 81 11.69 19.00 -0.95
C GLY A 81 10.81 18.72 -2.18
N ILE A 82 11.38 18.76 -3.40
CA ILE A 82 10.64 18.42 -4.63
C ILE A 82 10.18 16.96 -4.60
N TRP A 83 11.03 16.06 -4.11
CA TRP A 83 10.69 14.65 -3.95
C TRP A 83 9.51 14.45 -3.00
N ALA A 84 9.47 15.18 -1.88
CA ALA A 84 8.39 15.09 -0.91
C ALA A 84 7.03 15.50 -1.52
N ILE A 85 7.01 16.56 -2.34
CA ILE A 85 5.80 17.04 -3.03
C ILE A 85 5.28 15.98 -4.01
N ILE A 86 6.16 15.38 -4.81
CA ILE A 86 5.81 14.32 -5.75
C ILE A 86 5.23 13.11 -4.99
N ASP A 87 5.83 12.76 -3.85
CA ASP A 87 5.41 11.62 -3.05
C ASP A 87 4.04 11.77 -2.42
N TRP A 88 3.58 12.99 -2.11
CA TRP A 88 2.23 13.22 -1.61
C TRP A 88 1.15 12.66 -2.53
N PHE A 89 1.39 12.67 -3.84
CA PHE A 89 0.47 12.13 -4.83
C PHE A 89 0.75 10.66 -5.18
N LEU A 90 2.02 10.23 -5.12
CA LEU A 90 2.42 8.89 -5.56
C LEU A 90 2.35 7.81 -4.47
N ILE A 91 2.49 8.15 -3.19
CA ILE A 91 2.65 7.15 -2.12
C ILE A 91 1.38 6.33 -1.90
N MET A 92 0.21 6.98 -1.83
CA MET A 92 -1.07 6.30 -1.64
C MET A 92 -1.41 5.31 -2.77
N PRO A 93 -1.40 5.69 -4.06
CA PRO A 93 -1.68 4.75 -5.13
C PRO A 93 -0.61 3.66 -5.21
N SER A 94 0.65 3.95 -4.88
CA SER A 94 1.70 2.94 -4.89
C SER A 94 1.50 1.89 -3.80
N ILE A 95 1.18 2.28 -2.56
CA ILE A 95 0.88 1.33 -1.47
C ILE A 95 -0.36 0.50 -1.79
N LYS A 96 -1.41 1.13 -2.33
CA LYS A 96 -2.64 0.44 -2.72
C LYS A 96 -2.39 -0.64 -3.77
N LYS A 97 -1.57 -0.34 -4.79
CA LYS A 97 -1.16 -1.30 -5.82
C LYS A 97 -0.36 -2.46 -5.22
N ASP A 98 0.60 -2.18 -4.33
CA ASP A 98 1.40 -3.22 -3.67
C ASP A 98 0.54 -4.14 -2.81
N ASN A 99 -0.44 -3.59 -2.07
CA ASN A 99 -1.39 -4.37 -1.28
C ASN A 99 -2.25 -5.28 -2.17
N PHE A 100 -2.76 -4.75 -3.30
CA PHE A 100 -3.55 -5.56 -4.23
C PHE A 100 -2.73 -6.70 -4.85
N ALA A 101 -1.46 -6.44 -5.20
CA ALA A 101 -0.55 -7.47 -5.71
C ALA A 101 -0.34 -8.59 -4.68
N LYS A 102 -0.14 -8.24 -3.40
CA LYS A 102 -0.05 -9.23 -2.32
C LYS A 102 -1.32 -10.06 -2.22
N ILE A 103 -2.50 -9.46 -2.16
CA ILE A 103 -3.77 -10.20 -2.12
C ILE A 103 -3.91 -11.11 -3.35
N SER A 104 -3.54 -10.59 -4.52
CA SER A 104 -3.68 -11.32 -5.79
C SER A 104 -2.78 -12.55 -5.89
N TYR A 105 -1.68 -12.60 -5.15
CA TYR A 105 -0.81 -13.77 -5.09
C TYR A 105 -1.45 -14.94 -4.31
N PHE A 106 -2.25 -14.64 -3.28
CA PHE A 106 -2.86 -15.67 -2.40
C PHE A 106 -4.29 -16.05 -2.79
N ALA A 107 -5.03 -15.11 -3.40
CA ALA A 107 -6.35 -15.36 -3.96
C ALA A 107 -6.23 -16.18 -5.26
#